data_AF-A0A838VSP3-F1
#
_entry.id   AF-A0A838VSP3-F1
#
_cell.length_a   1.000
_cell.length_b   1.000
_cell.length_c   1.000
_cell.angle_alpha   90.00
_cell.angle_beta   90.00
_cell.angle_gamma   90.00
#
_symmetry.space_group_name_H-M   'P 1'
#
loop_
_entity.id
_entity.type
_entity.pdbx_description
1 polymer ?
#
loop_
_entity_poly.entity_id
_entity_poly.type
_entity_poly.pdbx_seq_one_letter_code
_entity_poly.pdbx_strand_id
1 'polypeptide(L)'
;MLTGLIHPSSGNVRVAGYVPFRRQEAFLQKVTLVMGQKQQLIWDLPAIDSLKINAAVYGISDKDFRQRVGELTEMLTLAGKLNQPVRKLSLGERMKAELLAALLHQPQVLFLDEPTLGLDVNAQIAVRDFLRDYNQRYQATVLLTSHYMADITALCQRVLLIHQGKLMYDGGLDTLLTQFAPYREVRLELAQPVAKEKLLLYGDLHTHEGRSVCYIVPQEALTRTVTQLLSELNVIDLTVTEPPVEEVIGRIFQAGVV
;
A
#
# COMPACT_ATOMS: atom_id res chain seq x y z
N MET A 1 3.15 19.13 -3.98
CA MET A 1 4.42 19.63 -4.53
C MET A 1 4.89 18.80 -5.72
N LEU A 2 5.09 17.48 -5.57
CA LEU A 2 5.62 16.60 -6.62
C LEU A 2 4.80 16.59 -7.92
N THR A 3 3.49 16.78 -7.82
CA THR A 3 2.54 16.83 -8.94
C THR A 3 2.43 18.21 -9.61
N GLY A 4 3.14 19.22 -9.10
CA GLY A 4 3.11 20.58 -9.64
C GLY A 4 1.84 21.38 -9.29
N LEU A 5 1.06 20.96 -8.28
CA LEU A 5 -0.10 21.71 -7.79
C LEU A 5 0.25 22.81 -6.77
N ILE A 6 1.40 22.70 -6.12
CA ILE A 6 1.84 23.61 -5.04
C ILE A 6 3.32 23.91 -5.22
N HIS A 7 3.70 25.17 -5.03
CA HIS A 7 5.09 25.63 -5.03
C HIS A 7 5.80 25.29 -3.71
N PRO A 8 7.05 24.80 -3.74
CA PRO A 8 7.83 24.62 -2.51
C PRO A 8 8.25 25.98 -1.94
N SER A 9 8.23 26.12 -0.60
CA SER A 9 8.73 27.33 0.06
C SER A 9 10.25 27.48 -0.08
N SER A 10 10.99 26.37 -0.13
CA SER A 10 12.43 26.33 -0.39
C SER A 10 12.82 24.95 -0.96
N GLY A 11 14.06 24.83 -1.45
CA GLY A 11 14.58 23.59 -2.03
C GLY A 11 14.20 23.39 -3.50
N ASN A 12 14.62 22.25 -4.05
CA ASN A 12 14.45 21.91 -5.46
C ASN A 12 13.75 20.56 -5.61
N VAL A 13 12.83 20.46 -6.58
CA VAL A 13 12.11 19.22 -6.89
C VAL A 13 12.21 18.95 -8.38
N ARG A 14 12.57 17.71 -8.74
CA ARG A 14 12.53 17.23 -10.12
C ARG A 14 11.77 15.91 -10.20
N VAL A 15 10.86 15.79 -11.17
CA VAL A 15 10.09 14.58 -11.44
C VAL A 15 10.12 14.32 -12.94
N ALA A 16 10.49 13.09 -13.34
CA ALA A 16 10.67 12.72 -14.75
C ALA A 16 11.58 13.70 -15.55
N GLY A 17 12.55 14.32 -14.87
CA GLY A 17 13.47 15.32 -15.44
C GLY A 17 12.98 16.78 -15.39
N TYR A 18 11.71 17.02 -15.05
CA TYR A 18 11.06 18.33 -15.07
C TYR A 18 10.92 18.95 -13.68
N VAL A 19 10.75 20.27 -13.64
CA VAL A 19 10.39 21.02 -12.43
C VAL A 19 8.87 21.10 -12.34
N PRO A 20 8.21 20.38 -11.39
CA PRO A 20 6.76 20.14 -11.46
C PRO A 20 5.89 21.40 -11.47
N PHE A 21 6.23 22.40 -10.66
CA PHE A 21 5.44 23.63 -10.53
C PHE A 21 5.44 24.51 -11.78
N ARG A 22 6.33 24.27 -12.75
CA ARG A 22 6.27 24.93 -14.07
C ARG A 22 5.17 24.37 -14.97
N ARG A 23 4.58 23.21 -14.62
CA ARG A 23 3.43 22.57 -15.30
C ARG A 23 3.55 22.51 -16.83
N GLN A 24 4.75 22.24 -17.33
CA GLN A 24 4.98 22.07 -18.76
C GLN A 24 4.16 20.89 -19.28
N GLU A 25 3.62 21.00 -20.50
CA GLU A 25 2.78 19.97 -21.10
C GLU A 25 3.48 18.59 -21.12
N ALA A 26 4.75 18.55 -21.53
CA ALA A 26 5.55 17.33 -21.55
C ALA A 26 5.75 16.67 -20.16
N PHE A 27 5.64 17.44 -19.08
CA PHE A 27 5.60 16.90 -17.72
C PHE A 27 4.24 16.31 -17.38
N LEU A 28 3.16 17.05 -17.68
CA LEU A 28 1.79 16.63 -17.38
C LEU A 28 1.39 15.35 -18.15
N GLN A 29 1.91 15.16 -19.36
CA GLN A 29 1.73 13.93 -20.12
C GLN A 29 2.47 12.71 -19.52
N LYS A 30 3.47 12.93 -18.66
CA LYS A 30 4.27 11.85 -18.06
C LYS A 30 3.83 11.43 -16.67
N VAL A 31 2.96 12.20 -16.04
CA VAL A 31 2.55 11.96 -14.66
C VAL A 31 1.04 11.81 -14.56
N THR A 32 0.59 11.17 -13.49
CA THR A 32 -0.82 11.16 -13.12
C THR A 32 -0.96 11.26 -11.61
N LEU A 33 -2.12 11.73 -11.16
CA LEU A 33 -2.46 11.88 -9.76
C LEU A 33 -3.85 11.33 -9.52
N VAL A 34 -3.94 10.30 -8.70
CA VAL A 34 -5.20 9.69 -8.27
C VAL A 34 -5.31 9.90 -6.77
N MET A 35 -6.44 10.46 -6.32
CA MET A 35 -6.72 10.66 -4.91
C MET A 35 -7.96 9.87 -4.55
N GLY A 36 -7.93 9.04 -3.51
CA GLY A 36 -9.06 8.19 -3.13
C GLY A 36 -10.35 8.96 -2.82
N GLN A 37 -10.21 10.24 -2.43
CA GLN A 37 -11.31 11.11 -2.04
C GLN A 37 -11.82 12.03 -3.16
N LYS A 38 -11.15 12.12 -4.32
CA LYS A 38 -11.57 13.00 -5.43
C LYS A 38 -11.90 12.20 -6.68
N GLN A 39 -12.92 12.65 -7.39
CA GLN A 39 -13.39 12.05 -8.63
C GLN A 39 -12.99 12.94 -9.80
N GLN A 40 -12.44 12.34 -10.86
CA GLN A 40 -12.20 13.00 -12.14
C GLN A 40 -13.29 12.67 -13.16
N LEU A 41 -14.02 11.57 -12.95
CA LEU A 41 -15.11 11.15 -13.82
C LEU A 41 -16.36 11.99 -13.57
N ILE A 42 -17.12 12.25 -14.64
CA ILE A 42 -18.35 13.04 -14.58
C ILE A 42 -19.48 12.16 -14.04
N TRP A 43 -20.01 12.53 -12.86
CA TRP A 43 -20.96 11.74 -12.07
C TRP A 43 -22.19 11.21 -12.85
N ASP A 44 -22.77 12.07 -13.69
CA ASP A 44 -24.03 11.80 -14.39
C ASP A 44 -23.85 11.16 -15.78
N LEU A 45 -22.61 11.06 -16.26
CA LEU A 45 -22.30 10.50 -17.57
C LEU A 45 -21.76 9.07 -17.45
N PRO A 46 -21.91 8.26 -18.52
CA PRO A 46 -21.14 7.04 -18.67
C PRO A 46 -19.64 7.29 -18.48
N ALA A 47 -18.96 6.38 -17.79
CA ALA A 47 -17.52 6.50 -17.57
C ALA A 47 -16.76 6.62 -18.91
N ILE A 48 -17.19 5.89 -19.94
CA ILE A 48 -16.60 5.93 -21.29
C ILE A 48 -16.58 7.34 -21.90
N ASP A 49 -17.54 8.20 -21.58
CA ASP A 49 -17.58 9.55 -22.15
C ASP A 49 -16.54 10.46 -21.49
N SER A 50 -16.30 10.30 -20.19
CA SER A 50 -15.17 10.96 -19.52
C SER A 50 -13.82 10.48 -20.10
N LEU A 51 -13.71 9.19 -20.43
CA LEU A 51 -12.50 8.64 -21.06
C LEU A 51 -12.24 9.23 -22.46
N LYS A 52 -13.28 9.44 -23.26
CA LYS A 52 -13.15 10.10 -24.58
C LYS A 52 -12.66 11.55 -24.44
N ILE A 53 -13.18 12.28 -23.43
CA ILE A 53 -12.71 13.64 -23.14
C ILE A 53 -11.23 13.61 -22.77
N ASN A 54 -10.81 12.71 -21.88
CA ASN A 54 -9.40 12.55 -21.52
C ASN A 54 -8.54 12.21 -22.75
N ALA A 55 -9.00 11.31 -23.62
CA ALA A 55 -8.30 10.95 -24.84
C ALA A 55 -8.08 12.16 -25.76
N ALA A 56 -9.10 13.00 -25.93
CA ALA A 56 -8.99 14.24 -26.69
C ALA A 56 -8.00 15.23 -26.06
N VAL A 57 -8.03 15.40 -24.74
CA VAL A 57 -7.11 16.29 -23.99
C VAL A 57 -5.65 15.85 -24.16
N TYR A 58 -5.39 14.54 -24.12
CA TYR A 58 -4.04 13.98 -24.27
C TYR A 58 -3.65 13.65 -25.71
N GLY A 59 -4.47 14.00 -26.71
CA GLY A 59 -4.18 13.76 -28.13
C GLY A 59 -4.03 12.28 -28.50
N ILE A 60 -4.76 11.39 -27.82
CA ILE A 60 -4.69 9.94 -28.04
C ILE A 60 -5.51 9.58 -29.28
N SER A 61 -4.91 8.81 -30.21
CA SER A 61 -5.60 8.36 -31.41
C SER A 61 -6.75 7.40 -31.09
N ASP A 62 -7.80 7.35 -31.92
CA ASP A 62 -8.91 6.41 -31.73
C ASP A 62 -8.47 4.94 -31.66
N LYS A 63 -7.40 4.60 -32.39
CA LYS A 63 -6.81 3.26 -32.38
C LYS A 63 -6.20 2.97 -31.01
N ASP A 64 -5.34 3.86 -30.51
CA ASP A 64 -4.67 3.68 -29.22
C ASP A 64 -5.67 3.76 -28.07
N PHE A 65 -6.69 4.62 -28.18
CA PHE A 65 -7.78 4.72 -27.23
C PHE A 65 -8.51 3.37 -27.08
N ARG A 66 -8.97 2.77 -28.19
CA ARG A 66 -9.66 1.48 -28.15
C ARG A 66 -8.77 0.37 -27.57
N GLN A 67 -7.50 0.35 -27.95
CA GLN A 67 -6.54 -0.62 -27.45
C GLN A 67 -6.33 -0.47 -25.93
N ARG A 68 -6.00 0.74 -25.47
CA ARG A 68 -5.71 1.03 -24.06
C ARG A 68 -6.94 0.87 -23.17
N VAL A 69 -8.11 1.33 -23.63
CA VAL A 69 -9.36 1.11 -22.89
C VAL A 69 -9.66 -0.37 -22.77
N GLY A 70 -9.55 -1.15 -23.86
CA GLY A 70 -9.76 -2.59 -23.82
C GLY A 70 -8.85 -3.28 -22.80
N GLU A 71 -7.54 -3.04 -22.92
CA GLU A 71 -6.54 -3.61 -22.02
C GLU A 71 -6.78 -3.25 -20.55
N LEU A 72 -6.92 -1.96 -20.23
CA LEU A 72 -7.12 -1.51 -18.86
C LEU A 72 -8.47 -1.98 -18.30
N THR A 73 -9.50 -2.09 -19.14
CA THR A 73 -10.82 -2.63 -18.73
C THR A 73 -10.71 -4.09 -18.33
N GLU A 74 -9.94 -4.88 -19.06
CA GLU A 74 -9.69 -6.29 -18.73
C GLU A 74 -8.89 -6.40 -17.43
N MET A 75 -7.78 -5.68 -17.32
CA MET A 75 -6.92 -5.69 -16.12
C MET A 75 -7.69 -5.28 -14.86
N LEU A 76 -8.61 -4.33 -14.96
CA LEU A 76 -9.42 -3.85 -13.84
C LEU A 76 -10.73 -4.63 -13.64
N THR A 77 -11.05 -5.58 -14.52
CA THR A 77 -12.32 -6.32 -14.48
C THR A 77 -13.54 -5.38 -14.55
N LEU A 78 -13.50 -4.42 -15.47
CA LEU A 78 -14.55 -3.42 -15.70
C LEU A 78 -15.39 -3.69 -16.95
N ALA A 79 -15.30 -4.90 -17.53
CA ALA A 79 -16.01 -5.26 -18.74
C ALA A 79 -17.53 -5.05 -18.59
N GLY A 80 -18.14 -4.35 -19.55
CA GLY A 80 -19.56 -3.99 -19.53
C GLY A 80 -19.95 -2.87 -18.56
N LYS A 81 -19.02 -2.35 -17.75
CA LYS A 81 -19.31 -1.32 -16.73
C LYS A 81 -19.06 0.11 -17.21
N LEU A 82 -18.35 0.32 -18.33
CA LEU A 82 -18.01 1.68 -18.78
C LEU A 82 -19.16 2.45 -19.43
N ASN A 83 -20.21 1.75 -19.87
CA ASN A 83 -21.37 2.35 -20.56
C ASN A 83 -22.48 2.80 -19.60
N GLN A 84 -22.33 2.58 -18.29
CA GLN A 84 -23.28 3.05 -17.28
C GLN A 84 -22.80 4.35 -16.65
N PRO A 85 -23.73 5.23 -16.24
CA PRO A 85 -23.41 6.43 -15.48
C PRO A 85 -22.55 6.13 -14.25
N VAL A 86 -21.56 6.97 -13.98
CA VAL A 86 -20.60 6.79 -12.87
C VAL A 86 -21.30 6.64 -11.52
N ARG A 87 -22.42 7.36 -11.32
CA ARG A 87 -23.26 7.24 -10.12
C ARG A 87 -23.86 5.86 -9.85
N LYS A 88 -23.89 4.98 -10.85
CA LYS A 88 -24.38 3.59 -10.72
C LYS A 88 -23.27 2.59 -10.39
N LEU A 89 -22.00 3.01 -10.45
CA LEU A 89 -20.87 2.18 -10.09
C LEU A 89 -20.80 2.02 -8.56
N SER A 90 -20.41 0.82 -8.11
CA SER A 90 -19.98 0.65 -6.72
C SER A 90 -18.75 1.52 -6.44
N LEU A 91 -18.43 1.74 -5.17
CA LEU A 91 -17.24 2.52 -4.80
C LEU A 91 -15.94 1.91 -5.37
N GLY A 92 -15.81 0.58 -5.33
CA GLY A 92 -14.69 -0.14 -5.92
C GLY A 92 -14.67 -0.07 -7.44
N GLU A 93 -15.80 -0.26 -8.11
CA GLU A 93 -15.89 -0.11 -9.58
C GLU A 93 -15.55 1.31 -10.02
N ARG A 94 -15.99 2.31 -9.25
CA ARG A 94 -15.68 3.71 -9.49
C ARG A 94 -14.19 3.98 -9.33
N MET A 95 -13.55 3.51 -8.26
CA MET A 95 -12.11 3.66 -8.07
C MET A 95 -11.32 3.05 -9.23
N LYS A 96 -11.72 1.85 -9.67
CA LYS A 96 -11.10 1.21 -10.83
C LYS A 96 -11.29 2.06 -12.10
N ALA A 97 -12.47 2.61 -12.33
CA ALA A 97 -12.71 3.49 -13.48
C ALA A 97 -11.89 4.79 -13.40
N GLU A 98 -11.67 5.34 -12.21
CA GLU A 98 -10.78 6.47 -11.95
C GLU A 98 -9.32 6.12 -12.28
N LEU A 99 -8.84 4.94 -11.86
CA LEU A 99 -7.52 4.44 -12.23
C LEU A 99 -7.40 4.28 -13.76
N LEU A 100 -8.41 3.72 -14.42
CA LEU A 100 -8.43 3.59 -15.88
C LEU A 100 -8.29 4.96 -16.56
N ALA A 101 -9.10 5.94 -16.14
CA ALA A 101 -9.07 7.30 -16.67
C ALA A 101 -7.72 7.99 -16.46
N ALA A 102 -7.11 7.79 -15.29
CA ALA A 102 -5.83 8.36 -14.91
C ALA A 102 -4.63 7.72 -15.61
N LEU A 103 -4.79 6.52 -16.17
CA LEU A 103 -3.73 5.74 -16.81
C LEU A 103 -3.87 5.68 -18.33
N LEU A 104 -4.95 6.24 -18.88
CA LEU A 104 -5.29 6.20 -20.30
C LEU A 104 -4.19 6.83 -21.18
N HIS A 105 -3.53 7.89 -20.71
CA HIS A 105 -2.41 8.54 -21.40
C HIS A 105 -1.06 7.86 -21.16
N GLN A 106 -1.03 6.72 -20.45
CA GLN A 106 0.14 5.89 -20.17
C GLN A 106 1.28 6.66 -19.46
N PRO A 107 1.02 7.20 -18.25
CA PRO A 107 2.00 7.96 -17.49
C PRO A 107 3.20 7.11 -17.04
N GLN A 108 4.36 7.75 -16.92
CA GLN A 108 5.60 7.16 -16.41
C GLN A 108 5.69 7.21 -14.88
N VAL A 109 4.99 8.17 -14.26
CA VAL A 109 4.97 8.34 -12.79
C VAL A 109 3.54 8.47 -12.28
N LEU A 110 3.16 7.58 -11.38
CA LEU A 110 1.84 7.54 -10.75
C LEU A 110 1.98 8.06 -9.32
N PHE A 111 1.25 9.12 -9.00
CA PHE A 111 1.05 9.59 -7.63
C PHE A 111 -0.31 9.10 -7.15
N LEU A 112 -0.31 8.19 -6.19
CA LEU A 112 -1.51 7.58 -5.64
C LEU A 112 -1.66 8.00 -4.18
N ASP A 113 -2.70 8.77 -3.91
CA ASP A 113 -3.02 9.24 -2.56
C ASP A 113 -4.20 8.44 -2.02
N GLU A 114 -3.91 7.48 -1.14
CA GLU A 114 -4.90 6.61 -0.47
C GLU A 114 -5.85 5.92 -1.48
N PRO A 115 -5.33 5.22 -2.51
CA PRO A 115 -6.15 4.68 -3.62
C PRO A 115 -7.11 3.55 -3.20
N THR A 116 -6.92 2.97 -2.02
CA THR A 116 -7.68 1.84 -1.46
C THR A 116 -8.64 2.28 -0.35
N LEU A 117 -8.68 3.58 -0.03
CA LEU A 117 -9.50 4.12 1.05
C LEU A 117 -11.00 3.90 0.77
N GLY A 118 -11.68 3.34 1.77
CA GLY A 118 -13.12 3.07 1.70
C GLY A 118 -13.51 1.87 0.83
N LEU A 119 -12.55 1.17 0.23
CA LEU A 119 -12.82 -0.04 -0.53
C LEU A 119 -12.99 -1.25 0.39
N ASP A 120 -13.81 -2.21 -0.03
CA ASP A 120 -13.85 -3.53 0.60
C ASP A 120 -12.56 -4.32 0.32
N VAL A 121 -12.33 -5.39 1.09
CA VAL A 121 -11.10 -6.19 1.05
C VAL A 121 -10.81 -6.74 -0.35
N ASN A 122 -11.83 -7.22 -1.07
CA ASN A 122 -11.64 -7.79 -2.41
C ASN A 122 -11.28 -6.71 -3.42
N ALA A 123 -11.90 -5.53 -3.33
CA ALA A 123 -11.57 -4.39 -4.15
C ALA A 123 -10.16 -3.86 -3.87
N GLN A 124 -9.71 -3.86 -2.61
CA GLN A 124 -8.33 -3.51 -2.25
C GLN A 124 -7.31 -4.46 -2.89
N ILE A 125 -7.52 -5.78 -2.78
CA ILE A 125 -6.64 -6.79 -3.39
C ILE A 125 -6.57 -6.58 -4.91
N ALA A 126 -7.72 -6.41 -5.57
CA ALA A 126 -7.77 -6.20 -7.01
C ALA A 126 -7.02 -4.92 -7.45
N VAL A 127 -7.11 -3.83 -6.69
CA VAL A 127 -6.35 -2.61 -6.97
C VAL A 127 -4.84 -2.84 -6.78
N ARG A 128 -4.42 -3.56 -5.73
CA ARG A 128 -3.00 -3.89 -5.53
C ARG A 128 -2.45 -4.72 -6.68
N ASP A 129 -3.15 -5.79 -7.05
CA ASP A 129 -2.70 -6.67 -8.14
C ASP A 129 -2.62 -5.91 -9.46
N PHE A 130 -3.59 -5.04 -9.75
CA PHE A 130 -3.57 -4.15 -10.89
C PHE A 130 -2.35 -3.21 -10.89
N LEU A 131 -2.07 -2.55 -9.77
CA LEU A 131 -0.93 -1.62 -9.66
C LEU A 131 0.40 -2.34 -9.83
N ARG A 132 0.52 -3.57 -9.29
CA ARG A 132 1.70 -4.42 -9.47
C ARG A 132 1.89 -4.79 -10.94
N ASP A 133 0.84 -5.26 -11.60
CA ASP A 133 0.87 -5.63 -13.03
C ASP A 133 1.21 -4.41 -13.92
N TYR A 134 0.59 -3.27 -13.65
CA TYR A 134 0.88 -2.03 -14.36
C TYR A 134 2.35 -1.60 -14.21
N ASN A 135 2.89 -1.63 -12.98
CA ASN A 135 4.30 -1.33 -12.73
C ASN A 135 5.22 -2.27 -13.51
N GLN A 136 4.94 -3.57 -13.51
CA GLN A 136 5.77 -4.57 -14.20
C GLN A 136 5.69 -4.43 -15.73
N ARG A 137 4.49 -4.23 -16.28
CA ARG A 137 4.26 -4.14 -17.73
C ARG A 137 4.79 -2.85 -18.33
N TYR A 138 4.60 -1.73 -17.63
CA TYR A 138 4.92 -0.40 -18.16
C TYR A 138 6.19 0.21 -17.58
N GLN A 139 6.82 -0.46 -16.60
CA GLN A 139 8.00 0.07 -15.89
C GLN A 139 7.74 1.46 -15.30
N ALA A 140 6.49 1.74 -14.94
CA ALA A 140 6.07 3.02 -14.40
C ALA A 140 6.44 3.12 -12.92
N THR A 141 6.94 4.28 -12.50
CA THR A 141 7.24 4.54 -11.09
C THR A 141 5.94 4.85 -10.34
N VAL A 142 5.66 4.10 -9.27
CA VAL A 142 4.47 4.34 -8.42
C VAL A 142 4.91 4.91 -7.08
N LEU A 143 4.43 6.11 -6.75
CA LEU A 143 4.55 6.68 -5.42
C LEU A 143 3.18 6.64 -4.75
N LEU A 144 3.09 5.85 -3.69
CA LEU A 144 1.86 5.57 -2.96
C LEU A 144 1.93 6.17 -1.55
N THR A 145 0.89 6.85 -1.12
CA THR A 145 0.61 7.12 0.30
C THR A 145 -0.54 6.25 0.75
N SER A 146 -0.36 5.53 1.85
CA SER A 146 -1.39 4.71 2.46
C SER A 146 -1.18 4.63 3.97
N HIS A 147 -2.29 4.59 4.72
CA HIS A 147 -2.31 4.25 6.13
C HIS A 147 -2.61 2.76 6.37
N TYR A 148 -2.93 1.99 5.32
CA TYR A 148 -3.09 0.54 5.41
C TYR A 148 -1.76 -0.15 5.12
N MET A 149 -1.15 -0.80 6.13
CA MET A 149 0.15 -1.45 5.90
C MET A 149 0.08 -2.62 4.94
N ALA A 150 -1.08 -3.27 4.82
CA ALA A 150 -1.31 -4.30 3.82
C ALA A 150 -1.12 -3.80 2.36
N ASP A 151 -1.33 -2.50 2.09
CA ASP A 151 -0.98 -1.92 0.78
C ASP A 151 0.54 -1.78 0.65
N ILE A 152 1.18 -1.27 1.70
CA ILE A 152 2.61 -1.00 1.74
C ILE A 152 3.41 -2.30 1.58
N THR A 153 3.07 -3.34 2.35
CA THR A 153 3.74 -4.65 2.29
C THR A 153 3.52 -5.35 0.95
N ALA A 154 2.36 -5.16 0.32
CA ALA A 154 2.03 -5.81 -0.94
C ALA A 154 2.66 -5.14 -2.17
N LEU A 155 2.95 -3.83 -2.11
CA LEU A 155 3.33 -3.02 -3.28
C LEU A 155 4.72 -2.38 -3.17
N CYS A 156 5.20 -2.08 -1.98
CA CYS A 156 6.37 -1.23 -1.79
C CYS A 156 7.63 -2.03 -1.42
N GLN A 157 8.68 -1.87 -2.20
CA GLN A 157 10.03 -2.37 -1.87
C GLN A 157 10.81 -1.38 -1.00
N ARG A 158 10.57 -0.09 -1.21
CA ARG A 158 11.19 1.04 -0.49
C ARG A 158 10.10 1.86 0.18
N VAL A 159 10.33 2.29 1.40
CA VAL A 159 9.41 3.11 2.19
C VAL A 159 10.11 4.38 2.67
N LEU A 160 9.35 5.47 2.70
CA LEU A 160 9.77 6.74 3.28
C LEU A 160 8.87 7.02 4.48
N LEU A 161 9.45 7.07 5.67
CA LEU A 161 8.71 7.43 6.89
C LEU A 161 8.88 8.92 7.15
N ILE A 162 7.76 9.64 7.16
CA ILE A 162 7.73 11.08 7.40
C ILE A 162 6.92 11.35 8.65
N HIS A 163 7.51 12.08 9.61
CA HIS A 163 6.85 12.51 10.84
C HIS A 163 7.14 13.98 11.10
N GLN A 164 6.10 14.75 11.42
CA GLN A 164 6.21 16.19 11.71
C GLN A 164 7.01 16.97 10.65
N GLY A 165 6.84 16.62 9.37
CA GLY A 165 7.52 17.26 8.25
C GLY A 165 8.99 16.87 8.08
N LYS A 166 9.50 15.91 8.84
CA LYS A 166 10.87 15.37 8.72
C LYS A 166 10.86 13.94 8.21
N LEU A 167 11.82 13.63 7.34
CA LEU A 167 12.09 12.26 6.90
C LEU A 167 12.83 11.53 8.03
N MET A 168 12.22 10.51 8.60
CA MET A 168 12.79 9.66 9.65
C MET A 168 13.50 8.44 9.08
N TYR A 169 13.01 7.91 7.97
CA TYR A 169 13.57 6.73 7.32
C TYR A 169 13.39 6.79 5.82
N ASP A 170 14.39 6.29 5.11
CA ASP A 170 14.37 6.12 3.66
C ASP A 170 15.18 4.87 3.29
N GLY A 171 14.49 3.81 2.92
CA GLY A 171 15.16 2.53 2.64
C GLY A 171 14.21 1.40 2.34
N GLY A 172 14.74 0.18 2.29
CA GLY A 172 13.96 -1.03 2.03
C GLY A 172 12.96 -1.32 3.16
N LEU A 173 11.77 -1.81 2.82
CA LEU A 173 10.80 -2.22 3.84
C LEU A 173 11.35 -3.38 4.70
N ASP A 174 11.95 -4.39 4.06
CA ASP A 174 12.51 -5.54 4.76
C ASP A 174 13.64 -5.14 5.74
N THR A 175 14.47 -4.17 5.33
CA THR A 175 15.53 -3.62 6.18
C THR A 175 14.95 -2.89 7.38
N LEU A 176 13.89 -2.10 7.19
CA LEU A 176 13.18 -1.43 8.29
C LEU A 176 12.68 -2.45 9.32
N LEU A 177 12.00 -3.50 8.84
CA LEU A 177 11.44 -4.53 9.72
C LEU A 177 12.52 -5.29 10.48
N THR A 178 13.61 -5.65 9.81
CA THR A 178 14.73 -6.35 10.45
C THR A 178 15.44 -5.48 11.50
N GLN A 179 15.60 -4.18 11.23
CA GLN A 179 16.31 -3.26 12.12
C GLN A 179 15.50 -2.90 13.38
N PHE A 180 14.19 -2.66 13.22
CA PHE A 180 13.34 -2.15 14.30
C PHE A 180 12.51 -3.23 15.00
N ALA A 181 12.51 -4.46 14.46
CA ALA A 181 11.88 -5.61 15.08
C ALA A 181 12.74 -6.89 14.95
N PRO A 182 13.92 -6.95 15.60
CA PRO A 182 14.77 -8.15 15.63
C PRO A 182 14.23 -9.24 16.57
N TYR A 183 12.90 -9.36 16.67
CA TYR A 183 12.20 -10.31 17.52
C TYR A 183 11.02 -10.93 16.79
N ARG A 184 10.56 -12.07 17.28
CA ARG A 184 9.39 -12.79 16.79
C ARG A 184 8.37 -12.93 17.91
N GLU A 185 7.10 -12.97 17.53
CA GLU A 185 6.03 -13.37 18.41
C GLU A 185 5.87 -14.88 18.34
N VAL A 186 6.01 -15.55 19.48
CA VAL A 186 5.77 -16.99 19.63
C VAL A 186 4.46 -17.15 20.38
N ARG A 187 3.40 -17.49 19.65
CA ARG A 187 2.08 -17.78 20.21
C ARG A 187 1.93 -19.27 20.44
N LEU A 188 1.46 -19.63 21.62
CA LEU A 188 1.22 -20.99 22.06
C LEU A 188 -0.23 -21.13 22.50
N GLU A 189 -0.87 -22.20 22.10
CA GLU A 189 -2.09 -22.69 22.75
C GLU A 189 -1.73 -23.88 23.65
N LEU A 190 -1.95 -23.74 24.94
CA LEU A 190 -1.64 -24.76 25.94
C LEU A 190 -2.82 -25.71 26.18
N ALA A 191 -2.53 -26.96 26.52
CA ALA A 191 -3.55 -27.93 26.88
C ALA A 191 -4.38 -27.51 28.10
N GLN A 192 -3.74 -26.82 29.04
CA GLN A 192 -4.35 -26.32 30.26
C GLN A 192 -3.77 -24.94 30.62
N PRO A 193 -4.52 -24.08 31.32
CA PRO A 193 -4.00 -22.81 31.82
C PRO A 193 -2.80 -23.05 32.74
N VAL A 194 -1.72 -22.30 32.52
CA VAL A 194 -0.52 -22.36 33.35
C VAL A 194 -0.38 -21.05 34.11
N ALA A 195 0.03 -21.11 35.37
CA ALA A 195 0.22 -19.93 36.20
C ALA A 195 1.27 -18.98 35.58
N LYS A 196 0.98 -17.68 35.60
CA LYS A 196 1.81 -16.64 34.95
C LYS A 196 3.26 -16.67 35.45
N GLU A 197 3.47 -17.00 36.71
CA GLU A 197 4.78 -17.08 37.36
C GLU A 197 5.66 -18.15 36.72
N LYS A 198 5.08 -19.27 36.28
CA LYS A 198 5.82 -20.32 35.57
C LYS A 198 6.13 -19.89 34.14
N LEU A 199 5.24 -19.14 33.49
CA LEU A 199 5.42 -18.68 32.11
C LEU A 199 6.52 -17.62 32.01
N LEU A 200 6.64 -16.74 33.01
CA LEU A 200 7.70 -15.72 33.06
C LEU A 200 9.12 -16.30 33.10
N LEU A 201 9.30 -17.58 33.45
CA LEU A 201 10.62 -18.24 33.46
C LEU A 201 11.18 -18.50 32.06
N TYR A 202 10.34 -18.47 31.03
CA TYR A 202 10.73 -18.81 29.65
C TYR A 202 11.07 -17.59 28.78
N GLY A 203 10.83 -16.37 29.26
CA GLY A 203 11.20 -15.14 28.56
C GLY A 203 10.18 -14.01 28.72
N ASP A 204 10.30 -13.02 27.83
CA ASP A 204 9.45 -11.82 27.82
C ASP A 204 8.02 -12.16 27.38
N LEU A 205 7.15 -12.33 28.37
CA LEU A 205 5.74 -12.63 28.19
C LEU A 205 4.97 -11.38 27.76
N HIS A 206 4.45 -11.37 26.54
CA HIS A 206 3.71 -10.25 25.98
C HIS A 206 2.23 -10.30 26.35
N THR A 207 1.57 -11.46 26.15
CA THR A 207 0.17 -11.67 26.52
C THR A 207 -0.05 -13.05 27.13
N HIS A 208 -1.02 -13.13 28.05
CA HIS A 208 -1.45 -14.38 28.69
C HIS A 208 -2.95 -14.33 28.96
N GLU A 209 -3.70 -15.12 28.19
CA GLU A 209 -5.16 -15.20 28.24
C GLU A 209 -5.59 -16.67 28.37
N GLY A 210 -5.62 -17.15 29.62
CA GLY A 210 -6.03 -18.52 29.95
C GLY A 210 -5.08 -19.57 29.39
N ARG A 211 -5.38 -20.09 28.20
CA ARG A 211 -4.56 -21.09 27.50
C ARG A 211 -3.71 -20.51 26.37
N SER A 212 -3.99 -19.28 25.96
CA SER A 212 -3.23 -18.59 24.91
C SER A 212 -2.11 -17.77 25.53
N VAL A 213 -0.90 -17.97 25.05
CA VAL A 213 0.32 -17.32 25.56
C VAL A 213 1.12 -16.76 24.40
N CYS A 214 1.58 -15.52 24.48
CA CYS A 214 2.47 -14.93 23.49
C CYS A 214 3.78 -14.47 24.15
N TYR A 215 4.91 -14.92 23.60
CA TYR A 215 6.25 -14.46 23.97
C TYR A 215 6.84 -13.58 22.87
N ILE A 216 7.54 -12.52 23.29
CA ILE A 216 8.45 -11.77 22.42
C ILE A 216 9.82 -12.41 22.57
N VAL A 217 10.33 -12.98 21.48
CA VAL A 217 11.60 -13.71 21.51
C VAL A 217 12.57 -13.08 20.51
N PRO A 218 13.77 -12.65 20.94
CA PRO A 218 14.80 -12.20 20.02
C PRO A 218 15.10 -13.25 18.94
N GLN A 219 15.30 -12.82 17.71
CA GLN A 219 15.46 -13.74 16.57
C GLN A 219 16.61 -14.75 16.77
N GLU A 220 17.70 -14.33 17.42
CA GLU A 220 18.85 -15.18 17.74
C GLU A 220 18.54 -16.29 18.76
N ALA A 221 17.57 -16.04 19.65
CA ALA A 221 17.17 -16.98 20.69
C ALA A 221 15.98 -17.86 20.28
N LEU A 222 15.34 -17.58 19.14
CA LEU A 222 14.07 -18.18 18.73
C LEU A 222 14.06 -19.71 18.82
N THR A 223 15.01 -20.37 18.15
CA THR A 223 15.04 -21.84 18.09
C THR A 223 15.19 -22.44 19.48
N ARG A 224 16.09 -21.90 20.30
CA ARG A 224 16.33 -22.37 21.66
C ARG A 224 15.08 -22.24 22.53
N THR A 225 14.44 -21.07 22.49
CA THR A 225 13.24 -20.79 23.30
C THR A 225 12.06 -21.66 22.86
N VAL A 226 11.82 -21.83 21.55
CA VAL A 226 10.76 -22.70 21.03
C VAL A 226 10.99 -24.15 21.45
N THR A 227 12.21 -24.68 21.35
CA THR A 227 12.52 -26.04 21.80
C THR A 227 12.27 -26.21 23.30
N GLN A 228 12.69 -25.23 24.11
CA GLN A 228 12.47 -25.28 25.56
C GLN A 228 10.97 -25.29 25.89
N LEU A 229 10.19 -24.40 25.28
CA LEU A 229 8.74 -24.29 25.47
C LEU A 229 8.02 -25.60 25.11
N LEU A 230 8.35 -26.20 23.96
CA LEU A 230 7.75 -27.48 23.53
C LEU A 230 8.13 -28.66 24.42
N SER A 231 9.29 -28.61 25.08
CA SER A 231 9.76 -29.71 25.95
C SER A 231 9.18 -29.65 27.37
N GLU A 232 8.94 -28.44 27.90
CA GLU A 232 8.54 -28.23 29.29
C GLU A 232 7.04 -27.92 29.44
N LEU A 233 6.37 -27.48 28.37
CA LEU A 233 4.94 -27.17 28.37
C LEU A 233 4.15 -28.14 27.49
N ASN A 234 2.92 -28.43 27.89
CA ASN A 234 1.99 -29.22 27.09
C ASN A 234 1.29 -28.31 26.07
N VAL A 235 1.92 -28.12 24.92
CA VAL A 235 1.47 -27.22 23.83
C VAL A 235 0.58 -28.00 22.85
N ILE A 236 -0.62 -27.48 22.58
CA ILE A 236 -1.54 -27.97 21.54
C ILE A 236 -1.16 -27.39 20.17
N ASP A 237 -0.92 -26.08 20.12
CA ASP A 237 -0.63 -25.36 18.89
C ASP A 237 0.47 -24.32 19.12
N LEU A 238 1.30 -24.09 18.10
CA LEU A 238 2.41 -23.14 18.12
C LEU A 238 2.47 -22.40 16.80
N THR A 239 2.40 -21.07 16.88
CA THR A 239 2.59 -20.19 15.73
C THR A 239 3.72 -19.19 16.02
N VAL A 240 4.69 -19.10 15.12
CA VAL A 240 5.73 -18.07 15.14
C VAL A 240 5.40 -17.03 14.07
N THR A 241 5.16 -15.79 14.47
CA THR A 241 4.86 -14.68 13.56
C THR A 241 5.88 -13.57 13.67
N GLU A 242 6.04 -12.82 12.58
CA GLU A 242 6.68 -11.51 12.62
C GLU A 242 5.73 -10.52 13.32
N PRO A 243 6.24 -9.50 14.02
CA PRO A 243 5.38 -8.47 14.57
C PRO A 243 4.68 -7.71 13.45
N PRO A 244 3.45 -7.22 13.68
CA PRO A 244 2.73 -6.42 12.69
C PRO A 244 3.54 -5.17 12.31
N VAL A 245 3.61 -4.87 11.01
CA VAL A 245 4.35 -3.72 10.47
C VAL A 245 3.87 -2.40 11.09
N GLU A 246 2.58 -2.32 11.39
CA GLU A 246 1.91 -1.22 12.09
C GLU A 246 2.57 -0.92 13.44
N GLU A 247 2.87 -1.95 14.22
CA GLU A 247 3.47 -1.78 15.54
C GLU A 247 4.92 -1.31 15.44
N VAL A 248 5.68 -1.88 14.50
CA VAL A 248 7.08 -1.50 14.26
C VAL A 248 7.15 -0.01 13.88
N ILE A 249 6.32 0.41 12.91
CA ILE A 249 6.25 1.81 12.48
C ILE A 249 5.73 2.71 13.62
N GLY A 250 4.74 2.26 14.39
CA GLY A 250 4.23 2.99 15.55
C GLY A 250 5.31 3.27 16.59
N ARG A 251 6.17 2.29 16.89
CA ARG A 251 7.32 2.46 17.80
C ARG A 251 8.33 3.45 17.25
N ILE A 252 8.63 3.41 15.95
CA ILE A 252 9.55 4.37 15.31
C ILE A 252 9.05 5.80 15.49
N PHE A 253 7.75 6.04 15.26
CA PHE A 253 7.15 7.36 15.46
C PHE A 253 7.20 7.82 16.92
N GLN A 254 6.97 6.93 17.89
CA GLN A 254 7.04 7.27 19.32
C GLN A 254 8.48 7.52 19.80
N ALA A 255 9.44 6.75 19.31
CA ALA A 255 10.84 6.87 19.67
C ALA A 255 11.50 8.12 19.06
N GLY A 256 10.89 8.72 18.02
CA GLY A 256 11.35 9.97 17.42
C GLY A 256 12.75 9.87 16.79
N VAL A 257 13.18 8.65 16.44
CA VAL A 257 14.57 8.39 16.06
C VAL A 257 14.87 9.07 14.71
N VAL A 258 15.92 9.89 14.75
CA VAL A 258 16.59 10.60 13.64
C VAL A 258 17.85 9.85 13.28
#